data_AF-A0A920GFY7-F1
#
_entry.id   AF-A0A920GFY7-F1
#
_cell.length_a   1.000
_cell.length_b   1.000
_cell.length_c   1.000
_cell.angle_alpha   90.00
_cell.angle_beta   90.00
_cell.angle_gamma   90.00
#
_symmetry.space_group_name_H-M   'P 1'
#
loop_
_entity.id
_entity.type
_entity.pdbx_description
1 polymer ?
#
loop_
_entity_poly.entity_id
_entity_poly.type
_entity_poly.pdbx_seq_one_letter_code
_entity_poly.pdbx_strand_id
1 'polypeptide(L)'
;MDSVIPSAPAKSTKVDFDWADPFALDNQLSSEDRLVRDTAKAYAEDKLAPRVIEAFREEKTDTAIFSEMGELGLLGITVDEKYGGVGASHVTYGLVAREIEKIDSGYSQCCPFSPL
;
A
#
# COMPACT_ATOMS: atom_id res chain seq x y z
N MET A 1 -8.13 55.67 -19.42
CA MET A 1 -7.23 54.67 -20.03
C MET A 1 -5.84 55.26 -19.82
N ASP A 2 -4.98 54.78 -18.91
CA ASP A 2 -4.55 53.40 -18.75
C ASP A 2 -4.16 53.08 -17.31
N SER A 3 -4.69 51.97 -16.81
CA SER A 3 -4.32 51.33 -15.55
C SER A 3 -2.95 50.64 -15.67
N VAL A 4 -2.01 50.95 -14.78
CA VAL A 4 -0.82 50.12 -14.56
C VAL A 4 -0.71 49.86 -13.06
N ILE A 5 -1.26 48.72 -12.64
CA ILE A 5 -1.00 48.14 -11.32
C ILE A 5 0.34 47.38 -11.45
N PRO A 6 1.34 47.64 -10.60
CA PRO A 6 2.57 46.85 -10.63
C PRO A 6 2.28 45.45 -10.08
N SER A 7 2.34 44.46 -10.96
CA SER A 7 2.33 43.04 -10.61
C SER A 7 3.57 42.69 -9.78
N ALA A 8 3.38 42.25 -8.54
CA ALA A 8 4.46 41.77 -7.69
C ALA A 8 5.11 40.52 -8.31
N PRO A 9 6.43 40.32 -8.17
CA PRO A 9 7.09 39.14 -8.72
C PRO A 9 6.56 37.89 -8.00
N ALA A 10 5.98 36.97 -8.77
CA ALA A 10 5.61 35.65 -8.26
C ALA A 10 6.87 34.98 -7.71
N LYS A 11 6.92 34.75 -6.39
CA LYS A 11 8.00 34.00 -5.76
C LYS A 11 8.04 32.62 -6.41
N SER A 12 9.17 32.28 -7.03
CA SER A 12 9.44 30.92 -7.48
C SER A 12 9.43 30.00 -6.26
N THR A 13 8.35 29.26 -6.10
CA THR A 13 8.22 28.22 -5.09
C THR A 13 9.16 27.10 -5.53
N LYS A 14 10.30 26.97 -4.85
CA LYS A 14 11.11 25.75 -4.96
C LYS A 14 10.22 24.61 -4.47
N VAL A 15 9.97 23.63 -5.32
CA VAL A 15 9.26 22.41 -4.91
C VAL A 15 10.21 21.65 -4.00
N ASP A 16 9.78 21.38 -2.76
CA ASP A 16 10.55 20.53 -1.85
C ASP A 16 10.63 19.13 -2.44
N PHE A 17 11.84 18.71 -2.77
CA PHE A 17 12.11 17.42 -3.38
C PHE A 17 12.21 16.34 -2.31
N ASP A 18 11.28 15.39 -2.33
CA ASP A 18 11.37 14.18 -1.51
C ASP A 18 12.16 13.10 -2.28
N TRP A 19 13.24 12.61 -1.66
CA TRP A 19 14.06 11.55 -2.24
C TRP A 19 13.37 10.17 -2.15
N ALA A 20 12.44 9.99 -1.22
CA ALA A 20 11.70 8.74 -1.06
C ALA A 20 10.53 8.63 -2.06
N ASP A 21 10.06 9.76 -2.57
CA ASP A 21 9.00 9.85 -3.59
C ASP A 21 9.30 10.96 -4.62
N PRO A 22 10.28 10.76 -5.52
CA PRO A 22 10.75 11.79 -6.45
C PRO A 22 9.69 12.23 -7.47
N PHE A 23 8.63 11.43 -7.66
CA PHE A 23 7.52 11.73 -8.58
C PHE A 23 6.21 12.07 -7.87
N ALA A 24 6.25 12.24 -6.53
CA ALA A 24 5.06 12.48 -5.73
C ALA A 24 3.92 11.52 -6.07
N LEU A 25 4.23 10.22 -6.17
CA LEU A 25 3.26 9.14 -6.38
C LEU A 25 2.15 9.20 -5.35
N ASP A 26 2.45 9.59 -4.10
CA ASP A 26 1.42 9.75 -3.07
C ASP A 26 0.33 10.74 -3.54
N ASN A 27 0.71 11.85 -4.19
CA ASN A 27 -0.21 12.87 -4.70
C ASN A 27 -1.10 12.40 -5.85
N GLN A 28 -0.78 11.28 -6.49
CA GLN A 28 -1.56 10.70 -7.59
C GLN A 28 -2.57 9.65 -7.09
N LEU A 29 -2.49 9.24 -5.82
CA LEU A 29 -3.38 8.26 -5.21
C LEU A 29 -4.61 8.92 -4.59
N SER A 30 -5.74 8.22 -4.66
CA SER A 30 -6.95 8.64 -3.94
C SER A 30 -6.76 8.50 -2.43
N SER A 31 -7.58 9.20 -1.64
CA SER A 31 -7.54 9.10 -0.18
C SER A 31 -7.84 7.67 0.31
N GLU A 32 -8.65 6.93 -0.42
CA GLU A 32 -8.99 5.54 -0.13
C GLU A 32 -7.78 4.62 -0.39
N ASP A 33 -7.10 4.80 -1.53
CA ASP A 33 -5.89 4.03 -1.86
C ASP A 33 -4.78 4.23 -0.83
N ARG A 34 -4.62 5.47 -0.34
CA ARG A 34 -3.64 5.78 0.71
C ARG A 34 -4.01 5.10 2.02
N LEU A 35 -5.29 5.11 2.40
CA LEU A 35 -5.76 4.47 3.62
C LEU A 35 -5.51 2.95 3.59
N VAL A 36 -5.81 2.30 2.47
CA VAL A 36 -5.58 0.86 2.30
C VAL A 36 -4.09 0.54 2.33
N ARG A 37 -3.26 1.32 1.64
CA ARG A 37 -1.79 1.19 1.72
C ARG A 37 -1.28 1.32 3.15
N ASP A 38 -1.72 2.33 3.88
CA ASP A 38 -1.24 2.60 5.24
C ASP A 38 -1.69 1.49 6.21
N THR A 39 -2.88 0.94 6.00
CA THR A 39 -3.37 -0.23 6.74
C THR A 39 -2.54 -1.48 6.44
N ALA A 40 -2.24 -1.75 5.16
CA ALA A 40 -1.40 -2.87 4.76
C ALA A 40 0.03 -2.73 5.32
N LYS A 41 0.59 -1.51 5.30
CA LYS A 41 1.88 -1.19 5.89
C LYS A 41 1.90 -1.45 7.40
N ALA A 42 0.90 -0.96 8.13
CA ALA A 42 0.80 -1.17 9.57
C ALA A 42 0.72 -2.67 9.91
N TYR A 43 -0.10 -3.43 9.17
CA TYR A 43 -0.16 -4.88 9.33
C TYR A 43 1.20 -5.56 9.07
N ALA A 44 1.87 -5.14 8.01
CA ALA A 44 3.16 -5.69 7.63
C ALA A 44 4.26 -5.41 8.68
N GLU A 45 4.31 -4.21 9.23
CA GLU A 45 5.26 -3.84 10.28
C GLU A 45 4.93 -4.49 11.64
N ASP A 46 3.66 -4.53 12.04
CA ASP A 46 3.26 -5.01 13.37
C ASP A 46 3.17 -6.53 13.47
N LYS A 47 2.77 -7.21 12.39
CA LYS A 47 2.47 -8.66 12.40
C LYS A 47 3.45 -9.47 11.58
N LEU A 48 3.79 -9.03 10.36
CA LEU A 48 4.67 -9.80 9.47
C LEU A 48 6.15 -9.65 9.86
N ALA A 49 6.62 -8.44 10.14
CA ALA A 49 8.02 -8.16 10.46
C ALA A 49 8.60 -8.92 11.67
N PRO A 50 7.87 -9.12 12.80
CA PRO A 50 8.42 -9.93 13.90
C PRO A 50 8.41 -11.43 13.58
N ARG A 51 7.43 -11.90 12.79
CA ARG A 51 7.25 -13.32 12.47
C ARG A 51 8.19 -13.80 11.36
N VAL A 52 8.59 -12.93 10.42
CA VAL A 52 9.39 -13.29 9.25
C VAL A 52 10.75 -13.91 9.60
N ILE A 53 11.41 -13.43 10.66
CA ILE A 53 12.77 -13.89 11.02
C ILE A 53 12.75 -15.36 11.46
N GLU A 54 11.75 -15.73 12.27
CA GLU A 54 11.57 -17.10 12.76
C GLU A 54 10.98 -17.99 11.67
N ALA A 55 9.97 -17.51 10.94
CA ALA A 55 9.34 -18.21 9.83
C ALA A 55 10.34 -18.59 8.73
N PHE A 56 11.22 -17.65 8.35
CA PHE A 56 12.28 -17.89 7.36
C PHE A 56 13.32 -18.90 7.87
N ARG A 57 13.66 -18.85 9.16
CA ARG A 57 14.62 -19.78 9.76
C ARG A 57 14.08 -21.19 9.89
N GLU A 58 12.80 -21.34 10.20
CA GLU A 58 12.14 -22.63 10.38
C GLU A 58 11.53 -23.20 9.09
N GLU A 59 11.57 -22.46 7.99
CA GLU A 59 10.89 -22.78 6.72
C GLU A 59 9.39 -23.09 6.92
N LYS A 60 8.74 -22.35 7.82
CA LYS A 60 7.31 -22.52 8.14
C LYS A 60 6.54 -21.24 7.86
N THR A 61 5.44 -21.39 7.15
CA THR A 61 4.46 -20.32 6.95
C THR A 61 3.24 -20.59 7.83
N ASP A 62 2.93 -19.66 8.74
CA ASP A 62 1.73 -19.75 9.55
C ASP A 62 0.50 -19.42 8.70
N THR A 63 -0.46 -20.35 8.64
CA THR A 63 -1.70 -20.17 7.88
C THR A 63 -2.62 -19.12 8.50
N ALA A 64 -2.46 -18.81 9.79
CA ALA A 64 -3.22 -17.76 10.47
C ALA A 64 -3.00 -16.38 9.85
N ILE A 65 -1.83 -16.14 9.23
CA ILE A 65 -1.51 -14.89 8.54
C ILE A 65 -2.51 -14.64 7.39
N PHE A 66 -2.89 -15.68 6.64
CA PHE A 66 -3.86 -15.53 5.55
C PHE A 66 -5.28 -15.24 6.09
N SER A 67 -5.66 -15.83 7.22
CA SER A 67 -6.93 -15.51 7.87
C SER A 67 -6.97 -14.06 8.35
N GLU A 68 -5.90 -13.59 9.02
CA GLU A 68 -5.76 -12.20 9.46
C GLU A 68 -5.80 -11.22 8.26
N MET A 69 -5.11 -11.53 7.17
CA MET A 69 -5.13 -10.72 5.94
C MET A 69 -6.51 -10.70 5.28
N GLY A 70 -7.26 -11.81 5.34
CA GLY A 70 -8.63 -11.89 4.86
C GLY A 70 -9.60 -11.05 5.68
N GLU A 71 -9.49 -11.08 7.01
CA GLU A 71 -10.30 -10.25 7.92
C GLU A 71 -10.06 -8.74 7.71
N LEU A 72 -8.83 -8.38 7.37
CA LEU A 72 -8.46 -6.99 7.05
C LEU A 72 -8.85 -6.56 5.63
N GLY A 73 -9.44 -7.45 4.83
CA GLY A 73 -9.81 -7.16 3.44
C GLY A 73 -8.61 -6.99 2.50
N LEU A 74 -7.42 -7.44 2.91
CA LEU A 74 -6.20 -7.39 2.08
C LEU A 74 -6.13 -8.53 1.06
N LEU A 75 -7.00 -9.53 1.20
CA LEU A 75 -7.21 -10.61 0.22
C LEU A 75 -8.43 -10.31 -0.64
N GLY A 76 -8.30 -10.48 -1.96
CA GLY A 76 -9.42 -10.27 -2.89
C GLY A 76 -9.84 -8.81 -3.05
N ILE A 77 -8.89 -7.88 -2.99
CA ILE A 77 -9.13 -6.42 -3.13
C ILE A 77 -9.90 -6.09 -4.42
N THR A 78 -9.66 -6.82 -5.51
CA THR A 78 -10.33 -6.63 -6.81
C THR A 78 -11.65 -7.39 -6.95
N VAL A 79 -12.04 -8.18 -5.95
CA VAL A 79 -13.29 -8.94 -5.96
C VAL A 79 -14.43 -8.01 -5.53
N ASP A 80 -15.53 -8.06 -6.25
CA ASP A 80 -16.75 -7.28 -5.98
C ASP A 80 -17.25 -7.53 -4.54
N GLU A 81 -17.72 -6.49 -3.85
CA GLU A 81 -18.25 -6.55 -2.48
C GLU A 81 -19.31 -7.65 -2.30
N LYS A 82 -20.06 -7.95 -3.37
CA LYS A 82 -21.02 -9.06 -3.45
C LYS A 82 -20.43 -10.42 -3.03
N TYR A 83 -19.14 -10.63 -3.24
CA TYR A 83 -18.45 -11.89 -2.94
C TYR A 83 -17.48 -11.77 -1.75
N GLY A 84 -17.60 -10.70 -0.96
CA GLY A 84 -16.76 -10.47 0.22
C GLY A 84 -15.39 -9.85 -0.07
N GLY A 85 -15.19 -9.29 -1.27
CA GLY A 85 -14.02 -8.48 -1.60
C GLY A 85 -14.22 -6.99 -1.34
N VAL A 86 -13.17 -6.19 -1.54
CA VAL A 86 -13.20 -4.73 -1.28
C VAL A 86 -13.65 -3.92 -2.50
N GLY A 87 -13.80 -4.54 -3.68
CA GLY A 87 -14.20 -3.85 -4.91
C GLY A 87 -13.24 -2.72 -5.32
N ALA A 88 -12.01 -2.74 -4.81
CA ALA A 88 -11.04 -1.68 -4.94
C ALA A 88 -10.24 -1.78 -6.24
N SER A 89 -9.61 -0.67 -6.61
CA SER A 89 -8.93 -0.51 -7.89
C SER A 89 -7.71 -1.43 -8.01
N HIS A 90 -7.29 -1.72 -9.25
CA HIS A 90 -6.07 -2.50 -9.49
C HIS A 90 -4.82 -1.78 -8.97
N VAL A 91 -4.87 -0.46 -8.80
CA VAL A 91 -3.80 0.34 -8.18
C VAL A 91 -3.69 0.02 -6.70
N THR A 92 -4.82 -0.06 -6.00
CA THR A 92 -4.90 -0.42 -4.58
C THR A 92 -4.29 -1.80 -4.33
N TYR A 93 -4.60 -2.77 -5.19
CA TYR A 93 -4.01 -4.12 -5.13
C TYR A 93 -2.48 -4.08 -5.27
N GLY A 94 -1.96 -3.34 -6.24
CA GLY A 94 -0.51 -3.18 -6.44
C GLY A 94 0.18 -2.50 -5.26
N LEU A 95 -0.47 -1.52 -4.62
CA LEU A 95 0.05 -0.87 -3.41
C LEU A 95 0.14 -1.84 -2.23
N VAL A 96 -0.89 -2.67 -2.02
CA VAL A 96 -0.88 -3.67 -0.95
C VAL A 96 0.18 -4.73 -1.20
N ALA A 97 0.29 -5.24 -2.42
CA ALA A 97 1.34 -6.19 -2.80
C ALA A 97 2.74 -5.61 -2.53
N ARG A 98 2.97 -4.33 -2.89
CA ARG A 98 4.22 -3.63 -2.62
C ARG A 98 4.55 -3.54 -1.13
N GLU A 99 3.58 -3.25 -0.27
CA GLU A 99 3.84 -3.15 1.18
C GLU A 99 4.10 -4.51 1.83
N ILE A 100 3.44 -5.58 1.36
CA ILE A 100 3.68 -6.95 1.85
C ILE A 100 5.05 -7.46 1.38
N GLU A 101 5.40 -7.23 0.11
CA GLU A 101 6.67 -7.67 -0.48
C GLU A 101 7.89 -7.01 0.18
N LYS A 102 7.73 -5.79 0.73
CA LYS A 102 8.80 -5.13 1.51
C LYS A 102 9.27 -5.94 2.72
N ILE A 103 8.40 -6.78 3.30
CA ILE A 103 8.76 -7.60 4.45
C ILE A 103 9.36 -8.92 4.00
N ASP A 104 8.65 -9.66 3.13
CA ASP A 104 9.15 -10.90 2.55
C ASP A 104 8.47 -11.21 1.23
N SER A 105 9.30 -11.61 0.26
CA SER A 105 8.82 -12.02 -1.06
C SER A 105 7.98 -13.31 -1.03
N GLY A 106 8.17 -14.17 -0.03
CA GLY A 106 7.42 -15.41 0.15
C GLY A 106 5.95 -15.19 0.49
N TYR A 107 5.62 -14.17 1.30
CA TYR A 107 4.22 -13.85 1.61
C TYR A 107 3.43 -13.38 0.38
N SER A 108 4.08 -12.61 -0.52
CA SER A 108 3.43 -12.15 -1.75
C SER A 108 3.13 -13.30 -2.73
N GLN A 109 3.99 -14.34 -2.76
CA GLN A 109 3.83 -15.50 -3.65
C GLN A 109 2.90 -16.58 -3.07
N CYS A 110 2.78 -16.67 -1.74
CA CYS A 110 1.91 -17.63 -1.07
C CYS A 110 0.44 -17.15 -1.01
N CYS A 111 0.20 -15.83 -1.10
CA CYS A 111 -1.13 -15.20 -1.18
C CYS A 111 -2.10 -15.83 -2.22
N PRO A 112 -1.68 -16.25 -3.43
CA PRO A 112 -2.55 -16.98 -4.37
C PRO A 112 -2.68 -18.49 -4.12
N PHE A 113 -1.90 -19.10 -3.22
CA PHE A 113 -1.79 -20.56 -3.07
C PHE A 113 -2.19 -21.04 -1.67
N SER A 114 -3.33 -20.55 -1.15
CA SER A 114 -3.99 -21.23 -0.04
C SER A 114 -4.76 -22.44 -0.59
N PRO A 115 -4.41 -23.68 -0.24
CA PRO A 115 -5.26 -24.82 -0.53
C PRO A 115 -6.48 -24.72 0.40
N LEU A 116 -7.65 -24.47 -0.17
CA LEU A 116 -8.92 -24.84 0.46
C LEU A 116 -8.99 -26.37 0.63
#